data_AF-A0A7W8NET4-F1
#
_entry.id   AF-A0A7W8NET4-F1
#
_cell.length_a   1.000
_cell.length_b   1.000
_cell.length_c   1.000
_cell.angle_alpha   90.00
_cell.angle_beta   90.00
_cell.angle_gamma   90.00
#
_symmetry.space_group_name_H-M   'P 1'
#
loop_
_entity.id
_entity.type
_entity.pdbx_description
1 polymer ?
#
loop_
_entity_poly.entity_id
_entity_poly.type
_entity_poly.pdbx_seq_one_letter_code
_entity_poly.pdbx_strand_id
1 'polypeptide(L)' 'MSMEVPAESIWRHVKTQGLYMVLLNARMEADTTQVVVYQSYVQAEHHYAFTTGTVWVRPLSEFADGRFERVGPL' A
#
# COMPACT_ATOMS: atom_id res chain seq x y z
N MET A 1 1.91 19.88 5.49
CA MET A 1 2.81 18.85 4.96
C MET A 1 1.94 17.77 4.32
N SER A 2 2.04 17.57 3.01
CA SER A 2 1.36 16.44 2.35
C SER A 2 1.96 15.15 2.89
N MET A 3 1.16 14.33 3.55
CA MET A 3 1.60 13.03 4.06
C MET A 3 1.53 12.01 2.91
N GLU A 4 2.52 11.99 2.04
CA GLU A 4 2.57 10.99 0.97
C GLU A 4 3.12 9.67 1.50
N VAL A 5 2.55 8.56 1.01
CA VAL A 5 3.07 7.23 1.29
C VAL A 5 4.16 6.91 0.27
N PRO A 6 5.37 6.51 0.66
CA PRO A 6 6.44 6.23 -0.31
C PRO A 6 6.02 5.16 -1.33
N ALA A 7 6.19 5.45 -2.63
CA ALA A 7 6.08 4.41 -3.67
C ALA A 7 7.17 3.34 -3.46
N GLU A 8 6.94 2.14 -4.01
CA GLU A 8 7.86 1.00 -3.89
C GLU A 8 8.23 0.71 -2.43
N SER A 9 7.24 0.80 -1.54
CA SER A 9 7.40 0.41 -0.14
C SER A 9 6.41 -0.67 0.25
N ILE A 10 6.86 -1.54 1.15
CA ILE A 10 6.08 -2.69 1.62
C ILE A 10 5.40 -2.33 2.93
N TRP A 11 4.10 -2.60 2.99
CA TRP A 11 3.22 -2.34 4.11
C TRP A 11 2.48 -3.61 4.51
N ARG A 12 2.30 -3.80 5.81
CA ARG A 12 1.57 -4.94 6.38
C ARG A 12 0.26 -4.46 6.97
N HIS A 13 -0.84 -5.10 6.61
CA HIS A 13 -2.12 -4.85 7.26
C HIS A 13 -2.13 -5.51 8.64
N VAL A 14 -2.30 -4.73 9.71
CA VAL A 14 -2.14 -5.19 11.10
C VAL A 14 -3.08 -6.35 11.45
N LYS A 15 -4.36 -6.30 11.01
CA LYS A 15 -5.34 -7.35 11.33
C LYS A 15 -5.11 -8.67 10.57
N THR A 16 -4.92 -8.61 9.25
CA THR A 16 -4.88 -9.80 8.39
C THR A 16 -3.47 -10.30 8.13
N GLN A 17 -2.46 -9.52 8.52
CA GLN A 17 -1.04 -9.78 8.27
C GLN A 17 -0.66 -9.84 6.78
N GLY A 18 -1.58 -9.49 5.87
CA GLY A 18 -1.30 -9.41 4.44
C GLY A 18 -0.26 -8.32 4.14
N LEU A 19 0.67 -8.63 3.24
CA LEU A 19 1.67 -7.70 2.75
C LEU A 19 1.22 -7.06 1.44
N TYR A 20 1.56 -5.79 1.28
CA TYR A 20 1.16 -4.98 0.15
C TYR A 20 2.29 -4.06 -0.28
N MET A 21 2.42 -3.84 -1.57
CA MET A 21 3.36 -2.89 -2.16
C MET A 21 2.61 -1.65 -2.60
N VAL A 22 3.06 -0.48 -2.17
CA VAL A 22 2.52 0.81 -2.62
C VAL A 22 3.05 1.10 -4.02
N LEU A 23 2.12 1.34 -4.95
CA LEU A 23 2.44 1.67 -6.33
C LEU A 23 2.63 3.18 -6.48
N LEU A 24 1.65 3.96 -6.00
CA LEU A 24 1.64 5.42 -6.11
C LEU A 24 0.61 6.06 -5.17
N ASN A 25 0.80 7.36 -4.92
CA ASN A 25 -0.27 8.22 -4.41
C ASN A 25 -1.03 8.81 -5.60
N ALA A 26 -2.35 8.89 -5.49
CA ALA A 26 -3.20 9.48 -6.50
C ALA A 26 -4.25 10.40 -5.87
N ARG A 27 -5.04 11.04 -6.72
CA ARG A 27 -6.21 11.80 -6.34
C ARG A 27 -7.42 11.20 -7.05
N MET A 28 -8.46 10.89 -6.30
CA MET A 28 -9.74 10.47 -6.87
C MET A 28 -10.36 11.66 -7.60
N GLU A 29 -10.70 11.50 -8.88
CA GLU A 29 -11.20 12.62 -9.69
C GLU A 29 -12.57 13.12 -9.20
N ALA A 30 -13.44 12.19 -8.79
CA ALA A 30 -14.83 12.48 -8.45
C ALA A 30 -14.99 13.46 -7.26
N ASP A 31 -14.10 13.39 -6.27
CA ASP A 31 -14.23 14.14 -5.01
C ASP A 31 -12.91 14.78 -4.55
N THR A 32 -11.85 14.66 -5.34
CA THR A 32 -10.50 15.18 -5.07
C THR A 32 -9.81 14.57 -3.84
N THR A 33 -10.32 13.47 -3.30
CA THR A 33 -9.73 12.77 -2.15
C THR A 33 -8.36 12.22 -2.50
N GLN A 34 -7.39 12.39 -1.60
CA GLN A 34 -6.08 11.74 -1.72
C GLN A 34 -6.22 10.24 -1.42
N VAL A 35 -5.67 9.42 -2.31
CA VAL A 35 -5.75 7.96 -2.21
C VAL A 35 -4.37 7.33 -2.41
N VAL A 36 -4.20 6.14 -1.83
CA VAL A 36 -3.04 5.29 -2.01
C VAL A 36 -3.47 4.12 -2.90
N VAL A 37 -2.71 3.87 -3.96
CA VAL A 37 -2.88 2.71 -4.84
C VAL A 37 -1.82 1.69 -4.46
N TYR A 38 -2.25 0.49 -4.12
CA TYR A 38 -1.36 -0.59 -3.65
C TYR A 38 -1.85 -1.95 -4.15
N GLN A 39 -0.94 -2.90 -4.22
CA GLN A 39 -1.23 -4.26 -4.68
C GLN A 39 -0.74 -5.31 -3.69
N SER A 40 -1.25 -6.53 -3.82
CA SER A 40 -0.78 -7.65 -2.99
C SER A 40 0.70 -7.92 -3.23
N TYR A 41 1.41 -8.25 -2.16
CA TYR A 41 2.82 -8.61 -2.16
C TYR A 41 2.99 -9.90 -1.37
N VAL A 42 3.67 -10.89 -1.94
CA VAL A 42 4.04 -12.11 -1.23
C VAL A 42 5.53 -12.34 -1.42
N GLN A 43 6.24 -12.40 -0.31
CA GLN A 43 7.66 -12.70 -0.28
C GLN A 43 7.84 -14.23 -0.35
N ALA A 44 8.54 -14.74 -1.36
CA ALA A 44 8.91 -16.15 -1.43
C ALA A 44 10.31 -16.37 -0.84
N GLU A 45 10.60 -17.61 -0.40
CA GLU A 45 11.80 -17.98 0.35
C GLU A 45 13.14 -17.88 -0.43
N HIS A 46 13.14 -17.40 -1.68
CA HIS A 46 14.33 -17.31 -2.52
C HIS A 46 14.45 -15.99 -3.29
N HIS A 47 14.17 -14.86 -2.63
CA HIS A 47 14.31 -13.49 -3.18
C HIS A 47 13.38 -13.14 -4.35
N TYR A 48 12.41 -14.00 -4.68
CA TYR A 48 11.35 -13.67 -5.62
C TYR A 48 10.13 -13.18 -4.87
N ALA A 49 9.58 -12.05 -5.29
CA ALA A 49 8.28 -11.59 -4.87
C ALA A 49 7.25 -11.94 -5.94
N PHE A 50 6.05 -12.31 -5.53
CA PHE A 50 4.92 -12.47 -6.43
C PHE A 50 3.70 -11.71 -5.94
N THR A 51 2.79 -11.43 -6.85
CA THR A 51 1.56 -10.68 -6.60
C THR A 51 0.40 -11.55 -7.02
N THR A 52 -0.75 -11.38 -6.37
CA THR A 52 -2.00 -12.04 -6.81
C THR A 52 -2.68 -11.28 -7.94
N GLY A 53 -2.08 -10.18 -8.42
CA GLY A 53 -2.67 -9.25 -9.39
C GLY A 53 -3.79 -8.36 -8.81
N THR A 54 -4.12 -8.50 -7.53
CA THR A 54 -5.16 -7.69 -6.91
C THR A 54 -4.61 -6.32 -6.52
N VAL A 55 -5.29 -5.26 -6.98
CA VAL A 55 -4.97 -3.86 -6.72
C VAL A 55 -6.12 -3.21 -5.97
N TRP A 56 -5.78 -2.37 -4.99
CA TRP A 56 -6.73 -1.59 -4.21
C TRP A 56 -6.43 -0.11 -4.32
N VAL A 57 -7.50 0.68 -4.16
CA VAL A 57 -7.45 2.12 -3.98
C VAL A 57 -8.08 2.41 -2.62
N ARG A 58 -7.41 3.19 -1.79
CA ARG A 58 -7.90 3.51 -0.45
C ARG A 58 -7.61 4.98 -0.10
N PRO A 59 -8.52 5.70 0.58
CA PRO A 59 -8.21 7.02 1.10
C PRO A 59 -6.91 7.01 1.91
N LEU A 60 -6.06 8.01 1.68
CA LEU A 60 -4.80 8.17 2.39
C LEU A 60 -5.01 8.23 3.90
N SER A 61 -6.07 8.91 4.34
CA SER A 61 -6.45 9.00 5.75
C SER A 61 -6.72 7.64 6.38
N GLU A 62 -7.33 6.70 5.66
CA GLU A 62 -7.57 5.32 6.13
C GLU A 62 -6.37 4.41 5.99
N PHE A 63 -5.45 4.71 5.07
CA PHE A 63 -4.21 3.94 4.94
C PHE A 63 -3.23 4.30 6.08
N ALA A 64 -3.19 5.58 6.44
CA ALA A 64 -2.31 6.12 7.48
C ALA A 64 -2.95 6.17 8.89
N ASP A 65 -4.12 5.55 9.11
CA ASP A 65 -4.81 5.56 10.41
C ASP A 65 -4.28 4.52 11.42
N GLY A 66 -3.23 3.77 11.06
CA GLY A 66 -2.66 2.70 11.87
C GLY A 66 -3.14 1.29 11.51
N ARG A 67 -4.03 1.13 10.51
CA ARG A 67 -4.37 -0.20 9.95
C ARG A 67 -3.19 -0.87 9.24
N PHE A 68 -2.24 -0.07 8.76
CA PHE A 68 -1.07 -0.54 8.05
C PHE A 68 0.20 -0.05 8.73
N GLU A 69 1.21 -0.92 8.77
CA GLU A 69 2.55 -0.59 9.25
C GLU A 69 3.56 -0.78 8.12
N ARG A 70 4.50 0.16 7.99
CA ARG A 70 5.57 0.06 6.99
C ARG A 70 6.59 -0.97 7.44
N VAL A 71 6.84 -1.95 6.58
CA VAL A 71 7.81 -3.04 6.83
C VAL A 71 9.18 -2.67 6.27
N GLY A 72 9.22 -1.94 5.15
CA GLY A 72 10.47 -1.53 4.52
C GLY A 72 10.28 -0.90 3.14
N PRO A 73 11.36 -0.57 2.45
CA PRO A 73 11.33 -0.42 0.99
C PRO A 73 11.03 -1.78 0.33
N LEU A 74 10.66 -1.75 -0.95
CA LEU A 74 10.62 -2.94 -1.81
C LEU A 74 12.02 -3.54 -1.99
#